data_AF-A0A2S7QX49-F1
#
_entry.id   AF-A0A2S7QX49-F1
#
_cell.length_a   1.000
_cell.length_b   1.000
_cell.length_c   1.000
_cell.angle_alpha   90.00
_cell.angle_beta   90.00
_cell.angle_gamma   90.00
#
_symmetry.space_group_name_H-M   'P 1'
#
loop_
_entity.id
_entity.type
_entity.pdbx_description
1 polymer ?
#
loop_
_entity_poly.entity_id
_entity_poly.type
_entity_poly.pdbx_seq_one_letter_code
_entity_poly.pdbx_strand_id
1 'polypeptide(L)'
;MEVDSKSCEADATTITISVNDRSEHDITKRFTKLNIDWLVIERQLQAWSHLLRIGKKLRINMLFNYTESSKASCTAGRGATAAALAERNTRIDAEQAHSGGPDAWRHVYNLLRCPGSPCDLGPYCCQDRETYKHYKLLGHYLRTLVKFVQHGDKLESHDDVPQDVRTQL
;
A
#
# COMPACT_ATOMS: atom_id res chain seq x y z
N MET A 1 17.97 24.16 -18.67
CA MET A 1 17.55 23.74 -17.33
C MET A 1 16.21 23.04 -17.50
N GLU A 2 16.19 21.72 -17.68
CA GLU A 2 14.96 20.93 -17.62
C GLU A 2 14.61 20.69 -16.15
N VAL A 3 13.45 21.18 -15.72
CA VAL A 3 12.88 20.85 -14.41
C VAL A 3 12.20 19.50 -14.58
N ASP A 4 12.92 18.44 -14.19
CA ASP A 4 12.36 17.09 -14.10
C ASP A 4 11.21 17.10 -13.10
N SER A 5 9.99 17.19 -13.62
CA SER A 5 8.77 17.26 -12.80
C SER A 5 8.38 15.83 -12.44
N LYS A 6 8.92 15.38 -11.32
CA LYS A 6 8.57 14.09 -10.70
C LYS A 6 7.04 13.99 -10.60
N SER A 7 6.47 12.93 -11.18
CA SER A 7 5.05 12.63 -11.03
C SER A 7 4.77 12.29 -9.56
N CYS A 8 3.82 12.98 -8.94
CA CYS A 8 3.38 12.75 -7.58
C CYS A 8 1.92 12.34 -7.59
N GLU A 9 1.57 11.28 -6.85
CA GLU A 9 0.20 10.85 -6.64
C GLU A 9 -0.23 11.21 -5.21
N ALA A 10 -1.48 11.68 -5.06
CA ALA A 10 -2.05 11.92 -3.74
C ALA A 10 -2.30 10.59 -3.03
N ASP A 11 -1.76 10.42 -1.82
CA ASP A 11 -1.90 9.21 -0.99
C ASP A 11 -3.10 9.35 -0.04
N ALA A 12 -3.09 10.40 0.78
CA ALA A 12 -4.15 10.66 1.74
C ALA A 12 -4.27 12.15 2.07
N THR A 13 -5.48 12.58 2.41
CA THR A 13 -5.75 13.91 2.95
C THR A 13 -6.24 13.78 4.38
N THR A 14 -5.56 14.40 5.33
CA THR A 14 -5.98 14.46 6.73
C THR A 14 -6.49 15.87 7.04
N ILE A 15 -7.72 15.98 7.53
CA ILE A 15 -8.32 17.23 7.97
C ILE A 15 -8.51 17.16 9.47
N THR A 16 -7.91 18.11 10.18
CA THR A 16 -8.11 18.31 11.62
C THR A 16 -8.86 19.60 11.86
N ILE A 17 -10.00 19.51 12.54
CA ILE A 17 -10.83 20.65 12.93
C ILE A 17 -10.76 20.75 14.45
N SER A 18 -10.34 21.90 14.95
CA SER A 18 -10.28 22.20 16.38
C SER A 18 -11.00 23.51 16.70
N VAL A 19 -11.42 23.65 17.94
CA VAL A 19 -12.01 24.88 18.48
C VAL A 19 -11.30 25.23 19.77
N ASN A 20 -11.14 26.52 20.07
CA ASN A 20 -10.51 26.97 21.32
C ASN A 20 -11.43 26.82 22.55
N ASP A 21 -12.16 25.71 22.62
CA ASP A 21 -12.99 25.34 23.76
C ASP A 21 -12.48 24.06 24.40
N ARG A 22 -12.26 24.07 25.72
CA ARG A 22 -11.64 22.94 26.43
C ARG A 22 -12.59 21.76 26.63
N SER A 23 -13.89 21.98 26.44
CA SER A 23 -14.93 20.95 26.51
C SER A 23 -15.14 20.19 25.20
N GLU A 24 -14.60 20.70 24.09
CA GLU A 24 -14.76 20.11 22.76
C GLU A 24 -13.48 19.40 22.35
N HIS A 25 -13.64 18.23 21.74
CA HIS A 25 -12.49 17.46 21.25
C HIS A 25 -12.17 17.81 19.81
N ASP A 26 -10.87 17.88 19.52
CA ASP A 26 -10.38 18.01 18.15
C ASP A 26 -10.82 16.80 17.32
N ILE A 27 -11.30 17.08 16.12
CA ILE A 27 -11.75 16.05 15.19
C ILE A 27 -10.74 15.92 14.08
N THR A 28 -10.19 14.73 13.94
CA THR A 28 -9.28 14.39 12.84
C THR A 28 -9.94 13.36 11.95
N LYS A 29 -10.05 13.67 10.66
CA LYS A 29 -10.59 12.79 9.61
C LYS A 29 -9.52 12.57 8.55
N ARG A 30 -9.28 11.31 8.20
CA ARG A 30 -8.38 10.91 7.14
C ARG A 30 -9.19 10.40 5.96
N PHE A 31 -8.90 10.91 4.78
CA PHE A 31 -9.55 10.60 3.51
C PHE A 31 -8.52 10.03 2.53
N THR A 32 -8.96 9.13 1.66
CA THR A 32 -8.12 8.49 0.65
C THR A 32 -7.87 9.45 -0.51
N LYS A 33 -6.60 9.63 -0.90
CA LYS A 33 -6.17 10.60 -1.91
C LYS A 33 -6.76 11.99 -1.65
N LEU A 34 -7.53 12.51 -2.60
CA LEU A 34 -8.26 13.78 -2.52
C LEU A 34 -9.78 13.59 -2.41
N ASN A 35 -10.26 12.37 -2.17
CA ASN A 35 -11.69 12.08 -2.07
C ASN A 35 -12.23 12.43 -0.68
N ILE A 36 -12.42 13.73 -0.45
CA ILE A 36 -12.89 14.28 0.83
C ILE A 36 -14.41 14.20 0.89
N ASP A 37 -14.95 13.58 1.94
CA ASP A 37 -16.38 13.67 2.24
C ASP A 37 -16.68 15.00 2.94
N TRP A 38 -17.05 16.00 2.14
CA TRP A 38 -17.38 17.33 2.62
C TRP A 38 -18.61 17.37 3.53
N LEU A 39 -19.53 16.42 3.42
CA LEU A 39 -20.72 16.38 4.27
C LEU A 39 -20.36 16.09 5.72
N VAL A 40 -19.35 15.25 5.95
CA VAL A 40 -18.84 14.98 7.32
C VAL A 40 -18.23 16.24 7.93
N ILE A 41 -17.48 17.00 7.14
CA ILE A 41 -16.86 18.26 7.58
C ILE A 41 -17.93 19.31 7.85
N GLU A 42 -18.89 19.47 6.93
CA GLU A 42 -19.98 20.43 7.05
C GLU A 42 -20.85 20.17 8.28
N ARG A 43 -21.26 18.92 8.50
CA ARG A 43 -22.04 18.54 9.69
C ARG A 43 -21.34 18.92 10.98
N GLN A 44 -20.02 18.76 11.02
CA GLN A 44 -19.25 19.14 12.19
C GLN A 44 -19.18 20.67 12.39
N LEU A 45 -18.96 21.42 11.31
CA LEU A 45 -18.97 22.89 11.37
C LEU A 45 -20.34 23.44 11.77
N GLN A 46 -21.42 22.81 11.31
CA GLN A 46 -22.78 23.16 11.73
C GLN A 46 -23.01 22.88 13.22
N ALA A 47 -22.54 21.73 13.74
CA ALA A 47 -22.61 21.41 15.16
C ALA A 47 -21.90 22.47 16.02
N TRP A 48 -20.73 22.95 15.58
CA TRP A 48 -19.96 23.98 16.28
C TRP A 48 -20.33 25.43 15.93
N SER A 49 -21.36 25.66 15.11
CA SER A 49 -21.78 27.01 14.69
C SER A 49 -22.13 27.93 15.87
N HIS A 50 -22.71 27.37 16.93
CA HIS A 50 -23.04 28.10 18.16
C HIS A 50 -21.79 28.58 18.91
N LEU A 51 -20.68 27.84 18.85
CA LEU A 51 -19.40 28.20 19.49
C LEU A 51 -18.80 29.46 18.83
N LEU A 52 -18.93 29.59 17.51
CA LEU A 52 -18.49 30.79 16.79
C LEU A 52 -19.29 32.04 17.23
N ARG A 53 -20.59 31.88 17.50
CA ARG A 53 -21.47 32.99 17.95
C ARG A 53 -21.09 33.51 19.34
N ILE A 54 -20.58 32.64 20.22
CA ILE A 54 -20.10 33.01 21.56
C ILE A 54 -18.62 33.43 21.57
N GLY A 55 -18.02 33.67 20.39
CA GLY A 55 -16.68 34.22 20.24
C GLY A 55 -15.54 33.18 20.27
N LYS A 56 -15.85 31.88 20.21
CA LYS A 56 -14.83 30.84 20.07
C LYS A 56 -14.23 30.87 18.67
N LYS A 57 -12.98 30.46 18.56
CA LYS A 57 -12.20 30.42 17.32
C LYS A 57 -12.05 28.98 16.86
N LEU A 58 -12.52 28.72 15.65
CA LEU A 58 -12.36 27.43 14.98
C LEU A 58 -11.11 27.48 14.10
N ARG A 59 -10.37 26.37 14.07
CA ARG A 59 -9.17 26.18 13.26
C ARG A 59 -9.32 24.91 12.43
N ILE A 60 -9.09 25.04 11.13
CA ILE A 60 -9.06 23.90 10.20
C ILE A 60 -7.62 23.75 9.72
N ASN A 61 -7.05 22.56 9.90
CA ASN A 61 -5.76 22.16 9.37
C ASN A 61 -5.99 21.08 8.31
N MET A 62 -5.41 21.25 7.13
CA MET A 62 -5.48 20.28 6.05
C MET A 62 -4.06 19.85 5.68
N LEU A 63 -3.79 18.55 5.81
CA LEU A 63 -2.55 17.92 5.46
C LEU A 63 -2.76 17.03 4.24
N PHE A 64 -2.05 17.33 3.15
CA PHE A 64 -2.09 16.54 1.93
C PHE A 64 -0.80 15.73 1.81
N ASN A 65 -0.92 14.41 1.88
CA ASN A 65 0.21 13.50 1.70
C ASN A 65 0.28 13.10 0.23
N TYR A 66 1.43 13.35 -0.38
CA TYR A 66 1.74 12.93 -1.75
C TYR A 66 2.88 11.93 -1.72
N THR A 67 2.73 10.85 -2.47
CA THR A 67 3.81 9.91 -2.76
C THR A 67 4.36 10.22 -4.13
N GLU A 68 5.68 10.36 -4.23
CA GLU A 68 6.35 10.41 -5.51
C GLU A 68 6.10 9.08 -6.22
N SER A 69 5.37 9.12 -7.35
CA SER A 69 5.21 7.95 -8.21
C SER A 69 6.50 7.81 -9.00
N SER A 70 7.57 7.39 -8.30
CA SER A 70 8.79 6.98 -8.98
C SER A 70 8.39 5.82 -9.89
N LYS A 71 8.58 5.98 -11.20
CA LYS A 71 8.60 4.82 -12.11
C LYS A 71 9.71 3.94 -11.57
N ALA A 72 9.36 2.92 -10.79
CA ALA A 72 10.23 1.98 -10.09
C ALA A 72 11.71 2.19 -10.44
N SER A 73 12.33 3.23 -9.87
CA SER A 73 13.77 3.33 -9.91
C SER A 73 14.15 2.37 -8.83
N CYS A 74 14.41 1.13 -9.24
CA CYS A 74 14.99 0.10 -8.41
C CYS A 74 16.09 0.78 -7.62
N THR A 75 15.85 1.06 -6.33
CA THR A 75 16.94 1.34 -5.41
C THR A 75 17.66 0.02 -5.27
N ALA A 76 18.51 -0.27 -6.26
CA ALA A 76 19.59 -1.20 -6.13
C ALA A 76 20.39 -0.67 -4.94
N GLY A 77 20.24 -1.32 -3.80
CA GLY A 77 21.18 -1.18 -2.71
C GLY A 77 22.58 -1.32 -3.31
N ARG A 78 23.53 -0.50 -2.85
CA ARG A 78 24.92 -0.47 -3.32
C ARG A 78 25.41 -1.91 -3.60
N GLY A 79 25.40 -2.31 -4.87
CA GLY A 79 25.59 -3.69 -5.26
C GLY A 79 25.21 -3.90 -6.72
N ALA A 80 26.23 -4.18 -7.54
CA ALA A 80 26.20 -4.42 -8.98
C ALA A 80 25.84 -3.20 -9.86
N THR A 81 26.68 -2.93 -10.87
CA THR A 81 26.40 -1.97 -11.94
C THR A 81 25.18 -2.42 -12.74
N ALA A 82 24.45 -1.48 -13.36
CA ALA A 82 23.25 -1.79 -14.16
C ALA A 82 23.48 -2.90 -15.21
N ALA A 83 24.70 -2.97 -15.77
CA ALA A 83 25.12 -4.02 -16.69
C ALA A 83 25.14 -5.42 -16.03
N ALA A 84 25.68 -5.54 -14.81
CA ALA A 84 25.70 -6.80 -14.07
C ALA A 84 24.29 -7.26 -13.65
N LEU A 85 23.36 -6.32 -13.44
CA LEU A 85 21.94 -6.65 -13.20
C LEU A 85 21.26 -7.16 -14.48
N ALA A 86 21.53 -6.52 -15.62
CA ALA A 86 21.00 -6.93 -16.92
C ALA A 86 21.52 -8.31 -17.34
N GLU A 87 22.83 -8.57 -17.19
CA GLU A 87 23.45 -9.86 -17.48
C GLU A 87 22.92 -10.99 -16.57
N ARG A 88 22.65 -10.67 -15.31
CA ARG A 88 21.99 -11.62 -14.41
C ARG A 88 20.55 -11.91 -14.84
N ASN A 89 19.79 -10.89 -15.20
CA ASN A 89 18.41 -11.07 -15.65
C ASN A 89 18.34 -11.88 -16.94
N THR A 90 19.21 -11.64 -17.91
CA THR A 90 19.26 -12.45 -19.14
C THR A 90 19.60 -13.91 -18.87
N ARG A 91 20.49 -14.18 -17.90
CA ARG A 91 20.79 -15.55 -17.47
C ARG A 91 19.59 -16.22 -16.79
N ILE A 92 18.87 -15.50 -15.92
CA ILE A 92 17.66 -16.01 -15.27
C ILE A 92 16.55 -16.27 -16.30
N ASP A 93 16.36 -15.37 -17.26
CA ASP A 93 15.35 -15.53 -18.31
C ASP A 93 15.70 -16.70 -19.26
N ALA A 94 16.99 -16.90 -19.55
CA ALA A 94 17.46 -18.07 -20.28
C ALA A 94 17.21 -19.37 -19.50
N GLU A 95 17.50 -19.42 -18.20
CA GLU A 95 17.21 -20.58 -17.34
C GLU A 95 15.69 -20.87 -17.25
N GLN A 96 14.85 -19.82 -17.29
CA GLN A 96 13.38 -19.93 -17.33
C GLN A 96 12.86 -20.48 -18.66
N ALA A 97 13.47 -20.09 -19.79
CA ALA A 97 13.12 -20.61 -21.11
C ALA A 97 13.35 -22.13 -21.25
N HIS A 98 14.30 -22.69 -20.48
CA HIS A 98 14.60 -24.13 -20.49
C HIS A 98 13.72 -24.95 -19.53
N SER A 99 13.12 -24.32 -18.52
CA SER A 99 12.33 -24.98 -17.47
C SER A 99 10.80 -24.88 -17.68
N GLY A 100 10.35 -24.15 -18.69
CA GLY A 100 8.96 -24.17 -19.16
C GLY A 100 7.96 -23.34 -18.37
N GLY A 101 8.41 -22.50 -17.44
CA GLY A 101 7.54 -21.60 -16.67
C GLY A 101 8.32 -20.61 -15.79
N PRO A 102 7.67 -19.57 -15.25
CA PRO A 102 8.32 -18.68 -14.30
C PRO A 102 8.79 -19.50 -13.08
N ASP A 103 10.02 -19.26 -12.64
CA ASP A 103 10.56 -19.81 -11.40
C ASP A 103 9.53 -19.62 -10.27
N ALA A 104 9.16 -20.72 -9.60
CA ALA A 104 8.09 -20.73 -8.59
C ALA A 104 8.28 -19.65 -7.52
N TRP A 105 9.54 -19.32 -7.20
CA TRP A 105 9.88 -18.19 -6.35
C TRP A 105 9.41 -16.86 -6.93
N ARG A 106 9.82 -16.53 -8.16
CA ARG A 106 9.42 -15.29 -8.83
C ARG A 106 7.90 -15.19 -8.99
N HIS A 107 7.24 -16.31 -9.30
CA HIS A 107 5.78 -16.36 -9.41
C HIS A 107 5.09 -15.99 -8.09
N VAL A 108 5.39 -16.72 -7.01
CA VAL A 108 4.78 -16.50 -5.68
C VAL A 108 5.08 -15.11 -5.13
N TYR A 109 6.33 -14.65 -5.24
CA TYR A 109 6.74 -13.34 -4.70
C TYR A 109 6.14 -12.17 -5.46
N ASN A 110 5.87 -12.32 -6.77
CA ASN A 110 5.19 -11.27 -7.54
C ASN A 110 3.69 -11.26 -7.27
N LEU A 111 3.06 -12.43 -7.21
CA LEU A 111 1.62 -12.57 -6.95
C LEU A 111 1.24 -12.01 -5.57
N LEU A 112 2.04 -12.28 -4.55
CA LEU A 112 1.76 -11.89 -3.16
C LEU A 112 2.41 -10.56 -2.76
N ARG A 113 3.01 -9.85 -3.72
CA ARG A 113 3.59 -8.54 -3.46
C ARG A 113 2.46 -7.58 -3.10
N CYS A 114 2.60 -6.95 -1.94
CA CYS A 114 1.65 -5.95 -1.50
C CYS A 114 1.68 -4.74 -2.47
N PRO A 115 0.52 -4.24 -2.93
CA PRO A 115 0.46 -3.04 -3.77
C PRO A 115 0.92 -1.77 -3.03
N GLY A 116 1.12 -1.82 -1.72
CA GLY A 116 1.52 -0.70 -0.88
C GLY A 116 0.32 0.00 -0.26
N SER A 117 0.45 1.30 0.00
CA SER A 117 -0.58 2.12 0.67
C SER A 117 -1.98 1.88 0.05
N PRO A 118 -3.03 1.69 0.86
CA PRO A 118 -3.13 1.90 2.32
C PRO A 118 -2.66 0.71 3.18
N CYS A 119 -2.09 -0.35 2.59
CA CYS A 119 -1.64 -1.53 3.34
C CYS A 119 -0.26 -1.28 3.96
N ASP A 120 -0.16 -1.42 5.28
CA ASP A 120 1.05 -1.20 6.09
C ASP A 120 1.66 -2.51 6.64
N LEU A 121 1.13 -3.65 6.22
CA LEU A 121 1.53 -4.99 6.70
C LEU A 121 2.92 -5.42 6.21
N GLY A 122 3.52 -4.67 5.29
CA GLY A 122 4.85 -4.89 4.75
C GLY A 122 4.83 -5.27 3.27
N PRO A 123 5.95 -5.82 2.75
CA PRO A 123 6.14 -6.03 1.31
C PRO A 123 5.27 -7.15 0.71
N TYR A 124 4.74 -8.04 1.56
CA TYR A 124 3.92 -9.17 1.12
C TYR A 124 2.68 -9.28 1.99
N CYS A 125 1.53 -9.43 1.34
CA CYS A 125 0.24 -9.61 2.01
C CYS A 125 -0.63 -10.60 1.24
N CYS A 126 -1.60 -11.17 1.94
CA CYS A 126 -2.70 -11.90 1.32
C CYS A 126 -3.97 -11.08 1.48
N GLN A 127 -4.65 -10.78 0.37
CA GLN A 127 -5.97 -10.17 0.42
C GLN A 127 -7.05 -11.24 0.49
N ASP A 128 -8.01 -11.05 1.38
CA ASP A 128 -9.26 -11.82 1.42
C ASP A 128 -10.28 -11.16 0.49
N ARG A 129 -10.87 -11.95 -0.42
CA ARG A 129 -11.82 -11.46 -1.42
C ARG A 129 -13.18 -11.08 -0.86
N GLU A 130 -13.63 -11.69 0.23
CA GLU A 130 -14.94 -11.41 0.83
C GLU A 130 -14.87 -10.17 1.71
N THR A 131 -13.81 -10.06 2.51
CA THR A 131 -13.66 -8.98 3.48
C THR A 131 -12.81 -7.81 2.98
N TYR A 132 -12.12 -7.97 1.85
CA TYR A 132 -11.10 -7.07 1.30
C TYR A 132 -9.95 -6.75 2.26
N LYS A 133 -9.86 -7.47 3.39
CA LYS A 133 -8.81 -7.30 4.39
C LYS A 133 -7.51 -7.89 3.90
N HIS A 134 -6.41 -7.22 4.24
CA HIS A 134 -5.07 -7.71 3.97
C HIS A 134 -4.54 -8.39 5.23
N TYR A 135 -3.81 -9.48 5.05
CA TYR A 135 -3.12 -10.22 6.11
C TYR A 135 -1.63 -10.28 5.82
N LYS A 136 -0.80 -10.15 6.85
CA LYS A 136 0.65 -10.07 6.71
C LYS A 136 1.23 -11.43 6.34
N LEU A 137 1.99 -11.50 5.25
CA LEU A 137 2.72 -12.71 4.88
C LEU A 137 4.17 -12.64 5.33
N LEU A 138 4.49 -13.41 6.36
CA LEU A 138 5.86 -13.65 6.80
C LEU A 138 6.59 -14.58 5.82
N GLY A 139 7.92 -14.49 5.78
CA GLY A 139 8.74 -15.21 4.82
C GLY A 139 8.63 -16.74 4.87
N HIS A 140 8.19 -17.32 5.99
CA HIS A 140 7.96 -18.78 6.07
C HIS A 140 6.69 -19.21 5.33
N TYR A 141 5.64 -18.38 5.29
CA TYR A 141 4.45 -18.63 4.47
C TYR A 141 4.80 -18.58 2.99
N LEU A 142 5.58 -17.59 2.56
CA LEU A 142 6.05 -17.50 1.17
C LEU A 142 6.83 -18.75 0.74
N ARG A 143 7.73 -19.27 1.58
CA ARG A 143 8.46 -20.52 1.31
C ARG A 143 7.53 -21.74 1.19
N THR A 144 6.47 -21.78 2.00
CA THR A 144 5.47 -22.86 1.95
C THR A 144 4.70 -22.80 0.64
N LEU A 145 4.30 -21.60 0.21
CA LEU A 145 3.61 -21.37 -1.06
C LEU A 145 4.50 -21.66 -2.29
N VAL A 146 5.81 -21.38 -2.20
CA VAL A 146 6.75 -21.80 -3.25
C VAL A 146 6.81 -23.31 -3.37
N LYS A 147 6.87 -24.04 -2.25
CA LYS A 147 6.82 -25.50 -2.28
C LYS A 147 5.51 -25.98 -2.90
N PHE A 148 4.37 -25.40 -2.52
CA PHE A 148 3.07 -25.73 -3.10
C PHE A 148 3.07 -25.62 -4.63
N VAL A 149 3.54 -24.49 -5.18
CA VAL A 149 3.67 -24.30 -6.64
C VAL A 149 4.65 -25.28 -7.28
N GLN A 150 5.77 -25.60 -6.60
CA GLN A 150 6.74 -26.59 -7.09
C GLN A 150 6.19 -28.02 -7.16
N HIS A 151 5.19 -28.37 -6.33
CA HIS A 151 4.52 -29.68 -6.38
C HIS A 151 3.47 -29.75 -7.50
N GLY A 152 3.29 -28.68 -8.27
CA GLY A 152 2.37 -28.61 -9.40
C GLY A 152 1.00 -28.02 -9.05
N ASP A 153 0.82 -27.56 -7.80
CA ASP A 153 -0.41 -26.89 -7.40
C ASP A 153 -0.50 -25.47 -7.98
N LYS A 154 -1.71 -25.04 -8.30
CA LYS A 154 -1.96 -23.74 -8.92
C LYS A 154 -2.12 -22.65 -7.87
N LEU A 155 -1.39 -21.55 -8.05
CA LEU A 155 -1.52 -20.32 -7.27
C LEU A 155 -1.59 -19.16 -8.25
N GLU A 156 -2.78 -18.78 -8.72
CA GLU A 156 -2.97 -17.71 -9.71
C GLU A 156 -3.52 -16.42 -9.06
N SER A 157 -4.17 -16.55 -7.91
CA SER A 157 -4.76 -15.46 -7.12
C SER A 157 -4.46 -15.62 -5.63
N HIS A 158 -4.69 -14.55 -4.85
CA HIS A 158 -4.75 -14.62 -3.40
C HIS A 158 -5.82 -15.61 -2.90
N ASP A 159 -6.83 -15.89 -3.73
CA ASP A 159 -7.89 -16.87 -3.49
C ASP A 159 -7.37 -18.33 -3.45
N ASP A 160 -6.23 -18.60 -4.09
CA ASP A 160 -5.65 -19.94 -4.20
C ASP A 160 -4.67 -20.25 -3.05
N VAL A 161 -4.49 -19.30 -2.12
CA VAL A 161 -3.68 -19.52 -0.91
C VAL A 161 -4.33 -20.62 -0.06
N PRO A 162 -3.64 -21.74 0.20
CA PRO A 162 -4.19 -22.86 0.95
C PRO A 162 -4.75 -22.48 2.32
N GLN A 163 -5.85 -23.14 2.72
CA GLN A 163 -6.60 -22.80 3.92
C GLN A 163 -5.79 -23.01 5.21
N ASP A 164 -4.87 -23.96 5.23
CA ASP A 164 -3.92 -24.21 6.31
C ASP A 164 -2.99 -23.02 6.54
N VAL A 165 -2.56 -22.35 5.46
CA VAL A 165 -1.81 -21.09 5.53
C VAL A 165 -2.73 -19.97 6.02
N ARG A 166 -3.93 -19.84 5.46
CA ARG A 166 -4.89 -18.79 5.86
C ARG A 166 -5.31 -18.84 7.32
N THR A 167 -5.47 -20.03 7.87
CA THR A 167 -5.88 -20.22 9.28
C THR A 167 -4.79 -19.76 10.26
N GLN A 168 -3.55 -19.62 9.79
CA GLN A 168 -2.40 -19.19 10.59
C GLN A 168 -2.07 -17.69 10.43
N LEU A 169 -2.86 -16.93 9.65
CA LEU A 169 -2.71 -15.49 9.42
C LEU A 169 -3.58 -14.66 10.37
#